data_AF-A0A7X7DFC0-F1
#
_entry.id   AF-A0A7X7DFC0-F1
#
_cell.length_a   1.000
_cell.length_b   1.000
_cell.length_c   1.000
_cell.angle_alpha   90.00
_cell.angle_beta   90.00
_cell.angle_gamma   90.00
#
_symmetry.space_group_name_H-M   'P 1'
#
loop_
_entity.id
_entity.type
_entity.pdbx_description
1 polymer ?
#
loop_
_entity_poly.entity_id
_entity_poly.type
_entity_poly.pdbx_seq_one_letter_code
_entity_poly.pdbx_strand_id
1 'polypeptide(L)'
;MMDSTIRNATGKWLILAVALFLRWAGGAAAEPPGWWSNPRRHDEEHLYFKAKGESAVSEQAARMDALEGVKRLVEEYLEASGPVSAGTKLHGVEVYAETAEREPGGKWAVYMLGRYPVAEYEKIRGRIESAEALRENWALVQSELARNEYSKAEARLKAIIRSYDQSLSPGFALEGVKLALAGLYRKLDPPAILEARKWIQDVRHTTPEPGWRRQAEDMERALPAISLRDAFGPRKVGLFCVIRNAEPVRVAPELMTEAVARLARDGVEAVRLEPADLAAAAALFEGGGAVPLLAAARAVGADAVLAILVAIDPAKTGKTEVHFDVPTPVLDATTFYQVIRASDGKVLCSDKTQGLSGSGIGKLLSPVFAHRNHLPKHAAAIAEAWSGP
;
A
#
# COMPACT_ATOMS: atom_id res chain seq x y z
N MET A 1 -18.40 -28.51 -43.81
CA MET A 1 -17.42 -29.34 -43.06
C MET A 1 -16.96 -28.50 -41.89
N MET A 2 -17.62 -28.66 -40.75
CA MET A 2 -17.26 -28.07 -39.47
C MET A 2 -16.86 -29.23 -38.59
N ASP A 3 -15.61 -29.21 -38.12
CA ASP A 3 -15.05 -30.27 -37.31
C ASP A 3 -15.45 -30.06 -35.85
N SER A 4 -16.06 -31.10 -35.31
CA SER A 4 -16.67 -31.19 -34.00
C SER A 4 -15.68 -31.78 -33.01
N THR A 5 -15.36 -31.07 -31.92
CA THR A 5 -14.72 -31.69 -30.76
C THR A 5 -15.00 -30.91 -29.48
N ILE A 6 -16.25 -30.96 -29.02
CA ILE A 6 -16.57 -30.80 -27.59
C ILE A 6 -16.89 -32.20 -27.08
N ARG A 7 -15.87 -32.88 -26.54
CA ARG A 7 -16.01 -34.13 -25.79
C ARG A 7 -15.85 -33.84 -24.31
N ASN A 8 -16.85 -34.32 -23.57
CA ASN A 8 -16.76 -34.93 -22.25
C ASN A 8 -16.55 -34.03 -21.03
N ALA A 9 -17.68 -33.64 -20.44
CA ALA A 9 -17.89 -33.71 -18.99
C ALA A 9 -19.37 -34.05 -18.67
N THR A 10 -19.90 -35.09 -19.31
CA THR A 10 -21.15 -35.75 -18.86
C THR A 10 -20.81 -36.70 -17.72
N GLY A 11 -21.14 -36.33 -16.49
CA GLY A 11 -21.00 -37.22 -15.35
C GLY A 11 -21.42 -36.60 -14.04
N LYS A 12 -22.67 -36.90 -13.63
CA LYS A 12 -23.27 -36.73 -12.30
C LYS A 12 -23.79 -35.33 -11.92
N TRP A 13 -25.05 -35.07 -12.26
CA TRP A 13 -25.98 -34.34 -11.39
C TRP A 13 -27.34 -35.05 -11.45
N LEU A 14 -27.46 -36.10 -10.66
CA LEU A 14 -28.72 -36.82 -10.43
C LEU A 14 -29.39 -36.18 -9.20
N ILE A 15 -30.45 -35.42 -9.47
CA ILE A 15 -31.69 -35.30 -8.69
C ILE A 15 -31.53 -35.31 -7.16
N LEU A 16 -31.61 -34.13 -6.54
CA LEU A 16 -32.04 -34.00 -5.14
C LEU A 16 -33.46 -33.43 -5.09
N ALA A 17 -34.42 -34.20 -5.59
CA ALA A 17 -35.83 -34.01 -5.28
C ALA A 17 -36.14 -34.84 -4.02
N VAL A 18 -35.86 -34.28 -2.84
CA VAL A 18 -36.35 -34.87 -1.60
C VAL A 18 -37.82 -34.48 -1.46
N ALA A 19 -38.68 -35.41 -1.84
CA ALA A 19 -40.08 -35.43 -1.49
C ALA A 19 -40.23 -35.44 0.04
N LEU A 20 -40.87 -34.41 0.59
CA LEU A 20 -41.44 -34.45 1.94
C LEU A 20 -42.96 -34.41 1.81
N PHE A 21 -43.55 -35.55 1.46
CA PHE A 21 -44.96 -35.84 1.69
C PHE A 21 -45.06 -36.75 2.91
N LEU A 22 -45.67 -36.25 3.98
CA LEU A 22 -46.68 -36.94 4.83
C LEU A 22 -46.77 -36.28 6.21
N ARG A 23 -47.82 -35.47 6.41
CA ARG A 23 -48.79 -35.69 7.50
C ARG A 23 -50.09 -34.92 7.22
N TRP A 24 -51.05 -35.61 6.63
CA TRP A 24 -52.42 -35.13 6.48
C TRP A 24 -53.19 -35.49 7.77
N ALA A 25 -53.62 -34.47 8.50
CA ALA A 25 -54.64 -34.60 9.55
C ALA A 25 -55.56 -33.38 9.46
N GLY A 26 -56.73 -33.59 8.85
CA GLY A 26 -57.99 -32.91 9.16
C GLY A 26 -57.99 -31.37 9.17
N GLY A 27 -57.94 -30.77 7.99
CA GLY A 27 -58.26 -29.37 7.74
C GLY A 27 -57.92 -29.09 6.29
N ALA A 28 -58.88 -28.70 5.46
CA ALA A 28 -58.63 -28.39 4.05
C ALA A 28 -57.60 -27.26 3.99
N ALA A 29 -56.33 -27.62 3.75
CA ALA A 29 -55.26 -26.64 3.55
C ALA A 29 -55.72 -25.71 2.44
N ALA A 30 -55.63 -24.42 2.68
CA ALA A 30 -55.97 -23.43 1.67
C ALA A 30 -55.08 -23.69 0.43
N GLU A 31 -55.70 -23.62 -0.76
CA GLU A 31 -54.99 -23.95 -1.98
C GLU A 31 -53.93 -22.88 -2.26
N PRO A 32 -52.68 -23.26 -2.53
CA PRO A 32 -51.63 -22.30 -2.84
C PRO A 32 -52.02 -21.49 -4.09
N PRO A 33 -51.57 -20.23 -4.21
CA PRO A 33 -51.94 -19.39 -5.33
C PRO A 33 -51.51 -20.03 -6.65
N GLY A 34 -52.26 -19.81 -7.74
CA GLY A 34 -52.03 -20.51 -9.02
C GLY A 34 -50.61 -20.36 -9.59
N TRP A 35 -49.93 -19.25 -9.29
CA TRP A 35 -48.53 -19.03 -9.68
C TRP A 35 -47.51 -19.83 -8.85
N TRP A 36 -47.89 -20.39 -7.70
CA TRP A 36 -46.99 -21.18 -6.84
C TRP A 36 -46.53 -22.49 -7.50
N SER A 37 -47.45 -23.12 -8.23
CA SER A 37 -47.23 -24.37 -8.97
C SER A 37 -46.47 -24.13 -10.28
N ASN A 38 -46.58 -22.94 -10.86
CA ASN A 38 -45.86 -22.54 -12.08
C ASN A 38 -45.34 -21.09 -11.94
N PRO A 39 -44.27 -20.88 -11.13
CA PRO A 39 -43.74 -19.55 -10.88
C PRO A 39 -43.11 -18.95 -12.13
N ARG A 40 -43.00 -17.62 -12.17
CA ARG A 40 -42.26 -16.94 -13.23
C ARG A 40 -40.82 -17.48 -13.28
N ARG A 41 -40.35 -17.79 -14.48
CA ARG A 41 -38.98 -18.29 -14.71
C ARG A 41 -38.00 -17.12 -14.72
N HIS A 42 -36.74 -17.41 -14.38
CA HIS A 42 -35.62 -16.50 -14.59
C HIS A 42 -35.63 -15.97 -16.03
N ASP A 43 -35.41 -14.67 -16.19
CA ASP A 43 -35.31 -13.98 -17.48
C ASP A 43 -34.03 -13.15 -17.55
N GLU A 44 -33.86 -12.37 -18.63
CA GLU A 44 -32.65 -11.57 -18.88
C GLU A 44 -32.46 -10.45 -17.85
N GLU A 45 -33.53 -9.99 -17.19
CA GLU A 45 -33.49 -8.88 -16.26
C GLU A 45 -33.49 -9.35 -14.80
N HIS A 46 -34.22 -10.43 -14.50
CA HIS A 46 -34.49 -10.86 -13.13
C HIS A 46 -34.40 -12.38 -12.93
N LEU A 47 -33.85 -12.75 -11.78
CA LEU A 47 -33.93 -14.08 -11.22
C LEU A 47 -35.13 -14.16 -10.25
N TYR A 48 -35.93 -15.23 -10.32
CA TYR A 48 -37.13 -15.41 -9.51
C TYR A 48 -36.99 -16.58 -8.52
N PHE A 49 -37.33 -16.33 -7.26
CA PHE A 49 -37.21 -17.31 -6.18
C PHE A 49 -38.49 -17.37 -5.36
N LYS A 50 -39.03 -18.58 -5.16
CA LYS A 50 -40.26 -18.77 -4.38
C LYS A 50 -39.94 -19.25 -2.97
N ALA A 51 -40.62 -18.68 -1.97
CA ALA A 51 -40.54 -19.12 -0.58
C ALA A 51 -41.92 -19.02 0.09
N LYS A 52 -42.16 -19.91 1.05
CA LYS A 52 -43.35 -19.90 1.91
C LYS A 52 -42.87 -19.58 3.32
N GLY A 53 -43.48 -18.58 3.94
CA GLY A 53 -43.28 -18.27 5.35
C GLY A 53 -44.53 -18.57 6.16
N GLU A 54 -44.35 -19.02 7.39
CA GLU A 54 -45.44 -19.44 8.26
C GLU A 54 -45.31 -18.82 9.65
N SER A 55 -46.41 -18.34 10.22
CA SER A 55 -46.40 -17.82 11.59
C SER A 55 -47.74 -17.98 12.29
N ALA A 56 -47.69 -18.46 13.53
CA ALA A 56 -48.83 -18.45 14.43
C ALA A 56 -49.07 -17.07 15.10
N VAL A 57 -48.12 -16.15 14.98
CA VAL A 57 -48.11 -14.87 15.71
C VAL A 57 -48.81 -13.77 14.91
N SER A 58 -48.38 -13.55 13.65
CA SER A 58 -48.96 -12.52 12.79
C SER A 58 -48.63 -12.77 11.31
N GLU A 59 -49.44 -12.19 10.42
CA GLU A 59 -49.17 -12.18 8.99
C GLU A 59 -47.80 -11.55 8.67
N GLN A 60 -47.45 -10.47 9.37
CA GLN A 60 -46.18 -9.79 9.18
C GLN A 60 -44.98 -10.68 9.55
N ALA A 61 -45.10 -11.50 10.60
CA ALA A 61 -44.05 -12.45 10.95
C ALA A 61 -43.89 -13.54 9.87
N ALA A 62 -44.99 -14.06 9.32
CA ALA A 62 -44.97 -15.00 8.20
C ALA A 62 -44.38 -14.37 6.92
N ARG A 63 -44.68 -13.09 6.65
CA ARG A 63 -44.10 -12.34 5.53
C ARG A 63 -42.59 -12.17 5.67
N MET A 64 -42.11 -11.84 6.87
CA MET A 64 -40.68 -11.70 7.14
C MET A 64 -39.95 -13.03 6.98
N ASP A 65 -40.53 -14.13 7.47
CA ASP A 65 -40.02 -15.49 7.30
C ASP A 65 -39.95 -15.88 5.81
N ALA A 66 -40.99 -15.58 5.03
CA ALA A 66 -41.00 -15.82 3.57
C ALA A 66 -39.89 -15.02 2.86
N LEU A 67 -39.74 -13.74 3.21
CA LEU A 67 -38.70 -12.87 2.62
C LEU A 67 -37.29 -13.33 2.99
N GLU A 68 -37.07 -13.79 4.22
CA GLU A 68 -35.82 -14.41 4.64
C GLU A 68 -35.54 -15.69 3.86
N GLY A 69 -36.57 -16.51 3.62
CA GLY A 69 -36.49 -17.67 2.74
C GLY A 69 -36.08 -17.33 1.30
N VAL A 70 -36.65 -16.27 0.71
CA VAL A 70 -36.25 -15.76 -0.61
C VAL A 70 -34.77 -15.34 -0.61
N LYS A 71 -34.35 -14.55 0.38
CA LYS A 71 -32.96 -14.08 0.48
C LYS A 71 -31.99 -15.25 0.58
N ARG A 72 -32.29 -16.24 1.42
CA ARG A 72 -31.49 -17.46 1.55
C ARG A 72 -31.38 -18.20 0.22
N LEU A 73 -32.46 -18.35 -0.54
CA LEU A 73 -32.41 -18.99 -1.87
C LEU A 73 -31.56 -18.21 -2.88
N VAL A 74 -31.55 -16.87 -2.82
CA VAL A 74 -30.64 -16.04 -3.63
C VAL A 74 -29.18 -16.28 -3.22
N GLU A 75 -28.90 -16.34 -1.92
CA GLU A 75 -27.57 -16.64 -1.39
C GLU A 75 -27.09 -18.02 -1.81
N GLU A 76 -27.91 -19.07 -1.65
CA GLU A 76 -27.62 -20.44 -2.10
C GLU A 76 -27.35 -20.50 -3.62
N TYR A 77 -28.08 -19.71 -4.41
CA TYR A 77 -27.86 -19.63 -5.86
C TYR A 77 -26.54 -18.94 -6.22
N LEU A 78 -26.14 -17.91 -5.47
CA LEU A 78 -24.83 -17.26 -5.62
C LEU A 78 -23.70 -18.20 -5.16
N GLU A 79 -23.88 -18.94 -4.07
CA GLU A 79 -22.91 -19.90 -3.55
C GLU A 79 -22.61 -21.03 -4.53
N ALA A 80 -23.60 -21.44 -5.34
CA ALA A 80 -23.39 -22.40 -6.42
C ALA A 80 -22.39 -21.89 -7.49
N SER A 81 -22.16 -20.59 -7.56
CA SER A 81 -21.20 -19.95 -8.49
C SER A 81 -19.80 -19.78 -7.87
N GLY A 82 -19.64 -20.04 -6.57
CA GLY A 82 -18.39 -19.92 -5.82
C GLY A 82 -18.62 -19.43 -4.39
N PRO A 83 -17.59 -19.48 -3.52
CA PRO A 83 -17.77 -19.16 -2.11
C PRO A 83 -18.15 -17.68 -1.92
N VAL A 84 -19.38 -17.45 -1.47
CA VAL A 84 -19.86 -16.15 -1.04
C VAL A 84 -19.56 -16.00 0.44
N SER A 85 -18.91 -14.91 0.85
CA SER A 85 -18.69 -14.67 2.28
C SER A 85 -20.03 -14.42 3.00
N ALA A 86 -20.20 -15.02 4.18
CA ALA A 86 -21.33 -14.75 5.06
C ALA A 86 -21.48 -13.24 5.28
N GLY A 87 -22.69 -12.70 5.05
CA GLY A 87 -22.98 -11.27 5.19
C GLY A 87 -22.77 -10.42 3.93
N THR A 88 -22.61 -11.04 2.75
CA THR A 88 -22.67 -10.32 1.48
C THR A 88 -24.03 -9.64 1.36
N LYS A 89 -24.05 -8.29 1.38
CA LYS A 89 -25.30 -7.54 1.31
C LYS A 89 -25.95 -7.72 -0.06
N LEU A 90 -27.03 -8.49 -0.10
CA LEU A 90 -27.89 -8.57 -1.28
C LEU A 90 -28.64 -7.25 -1.47
N HIS A 91 -28.27 -6.50 -2.49
CA HIS A 91 -28.97 -5.28 -2.89
C HIS A 91 -30.03 -5.61 -3.94
N GLY A 92 -31.28 -5.18 -3.71
CA GLY A 92 -32.35 -5.28 -4.72
C GLY A 92 -33.14 -6.58 -4.71
N VAL A 93 -33.14 -7.36 -3.62
CA VAL A 93 -34.16 -8.42 -3.46
C VAL A 93 -35.52 -7.76 -3.25
N GLU A 94 -36.43 -7.98 -4.18
CA GLU A 94 -37.77 -7.37 -4.19
C GLU A 94 -38.87 -8.43 -4.17
N VAL A 95 -40.02 -8.06 -3.61
CA VAL A 95 -41.23 -8.89 -3.67
C VAL A 95 -41.91 -8.66 -5.02
N TYR A 96 -41.95 -9.69 -5.86
CA TYR A 96 -42.61 -9.64 -7.17
C TYR A 96 -44.08 -10.07 -7.11
N ALA A 97 -44.38 -11.12 -6.35
CA ALA A 97 -45.75 -11.52 -6.04
C ALA A 97 -45.85 -12.01 -4.60
N GLU A 98 -46.97 -11.75 -3.96
CA GLU A 98 -47.26 -12.17 -2.59
C GLU A 98 -48.72 -12.60 -2.49
N THR A 99 -48.98 -13.65 -1.71
CA THR A 99 -50.33 -14.02 -1.31
C THR A 99 -50.28 -14.49 0.14
N ALA A 100 -51.03 -13.81 0.99
CA ALA A 100 -51.19 -14.16 2.39
C ALA A 100 -52.53 -14.86 2.60
N GLU A 101 -52.52 -15.95 3.35
CA GLU A 101 -53.72 -16.69 3.71
C GLU A 101 -53.66 -17.16 5.16
N ARG A 102 -54.83 -17.42 5.72
CA ARG A 102 -54.97 -17.95 7.07
C ARG A 102 -55.34 -19.41 7.00
N GLU A 103 -54.44 -20.27 7.45
CA GLU A 103 -54.61 -21.72 7.40
C GLU A 103 -55.64 -22.21 8.45
N PRO A 104 -56.28 -23.37 8.21
CA PRO A 104 -57.08 -24.05 9.23
C PRO A 104 -56.23 -24.33 10.47
N GLY A 105 -56.57 -23.70 11.59
CA GLY A 105 -55.74 -23.68 12.81
C GLY A 105 -55.24 -22.30 13.21
N GLY A 106 -55.55 -21.26 12.42
CA GLY A 106 -55.38 -19.85 12.80
C GLY A 106 -53.99 -19.27 12.50
N LYS A 107 -53.08 -20.08 11.95
CA LYS A 107 -51.74 -19.68 11.49
C LYS A 107 -51.84 -18.89 10.19
N TRP A 108 -50.90 -17.99 9.99
CA TRP A 108 -50.69 -17.29 8.72
C TRP A 108 -49.68 -18.03 7.87
N ALA A 109 -49.99 -18.18 6.59
CA ALA A 109 -49.09 -18.63 5.54
C ALA A 109 -48.95 -17.51 4.51
N VAL A 110 -47.71 -17.15 4.17
CA VAL A 110 -47.41 -16.15 3.14
C VAL A 110 -46.58 -16.83 2.06
N TYR A 111 -47.15 -16.92 0.86
CA TYR A 111 -46.40 -17.34 -0.33
C TYR A 111 -45.80 -16.10 -0.98
N MET A 112 -44.50 -16.14 -1.21
CA MET A 112 -43.75 -15.06 -1.79
C MET A 112 -42.98 -15.53 -3.01
N LEU A 113 -43.08 -14.78 -4.10
CA LEU A 113 -42.18 -14.84 -5.24
C LEU A 113 -41.32 -13.58 -5.21
N GLY A 114 -40.05 -13.75 -4.83
CA GLY A 114 -39.07 -12.68 -4.91
C GLY A 114 -38.44 -12.59 -6.29
N ARG A 115 -37.91 -11.42 -6.61
CA ARG A 115 -37.04 -11.18 -7.77
C ARG A 115 -35.72 -10.57 -7.35
N TYR A 116 -34.66 -10.88 -8.10
CA TYR A 116 -33.32 -10.35 -7.90
C TYR A 116 -32.70 -9.93 -9.24
N PRO A 117 -32.15 -8.71 -9.38
CA PRO A 117 -31.61 -8.23 -10.64
C PRO A 117 -30.43 -9.07 -11.15
N VAL A 118 -30.49 -9.49 -12.42
CA VAL A 118 -29.39 -10.23 -13.08
C VAL A 118 -28.11 -9.39 -13.10
N ALA A 119 -28.21 -8.07 -13.28
CA ALA A 119 -27.04 -7.18 -13.26
C ALA A 119 -26.28 -7.20 -11.92
N GLU A 120 -26.99 -7.26 -10.79
CA GLU A 120 -26.33 -7.35 -9.47
C GLU A 120 -25.77 -8.77 -9.23
N TYR A 121 -26.48 -9.81 -9.70
CA TYR A 121 -25.97 -11.18 -9.71
C TYR A 121 -24.63 -11.29 -10.47
N GLU A 122 -24.58 -10.83 -11.72
CA GLU A 122 -23.37 -10.89 -12.57
C GLU A 122 -22.22 -10.07 -11.99
N LYS A 123 -22.53 -8.91 -11.38
CA LYS A 123 -21.54 -8.11 -10.66
C LYS A 123 -20.95 -8.88 -9.48
N ILE A 124 -21.76 -9.52 -8.63
CA ILE A 124 -21.24 -10.32 -7.51
C ILE A 124 -20.43 -11.50 -8.03
N ARG A 125 -20.93 -12.20 -9.05
CA ARG A 125 -20.25 -13.31 -9.70
C ARG A 125 -18.88 -12.92 -10.23
N GLY A 126 -18.76 -11.81 -10.98
CA GLY A 126 -17.47 -11.33 -11.47
C GLY A 126 -16.47 -11.00 -10.35
N ARG A 127 -16.95 -10.56 -9.18
CA ARG A 127 -16.10 -10.34 -8.00
C ARG A 127 -15.63 -11.64 -7.34
N ILE A 128 -16.46 -12.69 -7.38
CA ILE A 128 -16.10 -14.04 -6.92
C ILE A 128 -15.04 -14.64 -7.86
N GLU A 129 -15.26 -14.59 -9.17
CA GLU A 129 -14.29 -15.06 -10.17
C GLU A 129 -12.94 -14.31 -10.04
N SER A 130 -13.00 -13.00 -9.79
CA SER A 130 -11.80 -12.20 -9.48
C SER A 130 -11.10 -12.67 -8.21
N ALA A 131 -11.84 -13.06 -7.16
CA ALA A 131 -11.28 -13.56 -5.92
C ALA A 131 -10.55 -14.90 -6.10
N GLU A 132 -11.10 -15.79 -6.92
CA GLU A 132 -10.46 -17.05 -7.27
C GLU A 132 -9.17 -16.83 -8.06
N ALA A 133 -9.21 -15.97 -9.08
CA ALA A 133 -8.01 -15.60 -9.85
C ALA A 133 -6.91 -14.98 -8.96
N LEU A 134 -7.28 -14.17 -7.96
CA LEU A 134 -6.31 -13.64 -6.99
C LEU A 134 -5.72 -14.73 -6.10
N ARG A 135 -6.53 -15.70 -5.68
CA ARG A 135 -6.07 -16.83 -4.85
C ARG A 135 -5.07 -17.71 -5.60
N GLU A 136 -5.34 -18.00 -6.86
CA GLU A 136 -4.41 -18.72 -7.75
C GLU A 136 -3.11 -17.94 -7.93
N ASN A 137 -3.22 -16.64 -8.23
CA ASN A 137 -2.05 -15.78 -8.35
C ASN A 137 -1.23 -15.75 -7.07
N TRP A 138 -1.87 -15.70 -5.91
CA TRP A 138 -1.18 -15.71 -4.62
C TRP A 138 -0.41 -17.02 -4.41
N ALA A 139 -1.00 -18.17 -4.73
CA ALA A 139 -0.32 -19.46 -4.68
C ALA A 139 0.90 -19.52 -5.64
N LEU A 140 0.76 -18.97 -6.85
CA LEU A 140 1.85 -18.87 -7.81
C LEU A 140 2.99 -17.99 -7.30
N VAL A 141 2.68 -16.84 -6.68
CA VAL A 141 3.70 -15.97 -6.05
C VAL A 141 4.54 -16.76 -5.05
N GLN A 142 3.91 -17.56 -4.18
CA GLN A 142 4.65 -18.35 -3.19
C GLN A 142 5.65 -19.30 -3.85
N SER A 143 5.25 -19.92 -4.96
CA SER A 143 6.12 -20.81 -5.73
C SER A 143 7.24 -20.06 -6.46
N GLU A 144 6.95 -18.90 -7.06
CA GLU A 144 7.92 -18.03 -7.74
C GLU A 144 8.97 -17.49 -6.74
N LEU A 145 8.54 -17.07 -5.55
CA LEU A 145 9.43 -16.65 -4.45
C LEU A 145 10.35 -17.77 -3.98
N ALA A 146 9.82 -19.00 -3.84
CA ALA A 146 10.63 -20.17 -3.46
C ALA A 146 11.69 -20.54 -4.51
N ARG A 147 11.39 -20.27 -5.79
CA ARG A 147 12.29 -20.49 -6.92
C ARG A 147 13.22 -19.31 -7.23
N ASN A 148 13.17 -18.23 -6.44
CA ASN A 148 13.89 -16.99 -6.66
C ASN A 148 13.58 -16.31 -8.02
N GLU A 149 12.39 -16.54 -8.58
CA GLU A 149 11.91 -15.91 -9.81
C GLU A 149 11.36 -14.49 -9.50
N TYR A 150 12.22 -13.61 -8.95
CA TYR A 150 11.79 -12.35 -8.32
C TYR A 150 11.06 -11.39 -9.27
N SER A 151 11.49 -11.24 -10.53
CA SER A 151 10.82 -10.33 -11.47
C SER A 151 9.36 -10.76 -11.76
N LYS A 152 9.09 -12.07 -11.83
CA LYS A 152 7.72 -12.59 -12.02
C LYS A 152 6.89 -12.41 -10.76
N ALA A 153 7.46 -12.77 -9.61
CA ALA A 153 6.82 -12.60 -8.32
C ALA A 153 6.44 -11.12 -8.07
N GLU A 154 7.35 -10.19 -8.38
CA GLU A 154 7.12 -8.75 -8.24
C GLU A 154 5.94 -8.27 -9.10
N ALA A 155 5.94 -8.63 -10.39
CA ALA A 155 4.86 -8.26 -11.31
C ALA A 155 3.50 -8.79 -10.83
N ARG A 156 3.47 -10.04 -10.36
CA ARG A 156 2.25 -10.70 -9.87
C ARG A 156 1.78 -10.12 -8.54
N LEU A 157 2.67 -9.86 -7.58
CA LEU A 157 2.38 -9.16 -6.33
C LEU A 157 1.76 -7.77 -6.59
N LYS A 158 2.35 -6.98 -7.50
CA LYS A 158 1.81 -5.68 -7.90
C LYS A 158 0.44 -5.79 -8.60
N ALA A 159 0.20 -6.84 -9.38
CA ALA A 159 -1.09 -7.10 -10.00
C ALA A 159 -2.18 -7.45 -8.96
N ILE A 160 -1.83 -8.28 -7.97
CA ILE A 160 -2.73 -8.61 -6.85
C ILE A 160 -3.13 -7.35 -6.10
N ILE A 161 -2.15 -6.52 -5.70
CA ILE A 161 -2.41 -5.28 -4.94
C ILE A 161 -3.37 -4.35 -5.69
N ARG A 162 -3.21 -4.19 -7.02
CA ARG A 162 -4.07 -3.32 -7.83
C ARG A 162 -5.52 -3.80 -7.97
N SER A 163 -5.74 -5.11 -7.90
CA SER A 163 -7.05 -5.72 -8.18
C SER A 163 -7.77 -6.21 -6.93
N TYR A 164 -7.12 -6.11 -5.76
CA TYR A 164 -7.60 -6.69 -4.51
C TYR A 164 -9.01 -6.20 -4.13
N ASP A 165 -9.23 -4.88 -4.19
CA ASP A 165 -10.51 -4.25 -3.79
C ASP A 165 -11.68 -4.59 -4.74
N GLN A 166 -11.37 -5.07 -5.95
CA GLN A 166 -12.39 -5.49 -6.91
C GLN A 166 -12.93 -6.89 -6.58
N SER A 167 -12.18 -7.69 -5.83
CA SER A 167 -12.57 -9.06 -5.48
C SER A 167 -13.52 -9.13 -4.29
N LEU A 168 -14.20 -10.27 -4.14
CA LEU A 168 -14.95 -10.62 -2.95
C LEU A 168 -14.18 -11.67 -2.14
N SER A 169 -13.58 -11.26 -1.02
CA SER A 169 -12.93 -12.15 -0.04
C SER A 169 -11.98 -13.21 -0.64
N PRO A 170 -10.80 -12.83 -1.14
CA PRO A 170 -9.86 -13.76 -1.81
C PRO A 170 -9.26 -14.83 -0.88
N GLY A 171 -9.44 -14.72 0.43
CA GLY A 171 -9.00 -15.71 1.42
C GLY A 171 -7.56 -15.49 1.92
N PHE A 172 -6.96 -14.33 1.64
CA PHE A 172 -5.70 -13.87 2.21
C PHE A 172 -5.78 -12.35 2.44
N ALA A 173 -4.97 -11.82 3.34
CA ALA A 173 -4.94 -10.38 3.63
C ALA A 173 -4.03 -9.61 2.67
N LEU A 174 -4.46 -8.43 2.24
CA LEU A 174 -3.67 -7.53 1.39
C LEU A 174 -2.35 -7.13 2.06
N GLU A 175 -2.36 -6.95 3.37
CA GLU A 175 -1.16 -6.69 4.17
C GLU A 175 -0.10 -7.77 3.97
N GLY A 176 -0.50 -9.05 3.96
CA GLY A 176 0.41 -10.16 3.69
C GLY A 176 1.08 -10.07 2.32
N VAL A 177 0.36 -9.63 1.30
CA VAL A 177 0.89 -9.41 -0.06
C VAL A 177 1.88 -8.26 -0.08
N LYS A 178 1.55 -7.13 0.57
CA LYS A 178 2.42 -5.96 0.67
C LYS A 178 3.72 -6.27 1.42
N LEU A 179 3.64 -7.01 2.52
CA LEU A 179 4.83 -7.44 3.27
C LEU A 179 5.65 -8.49 2.49
N ALA A 180 5.02 -9.36 1.70
CA ALA A 180 5.74 -10.26 0.80
C ALA A 180 6.51 -9.50 -0.30
N LEU A 181 5.91 -8.43 -0.86
CA LEU A 181 6.58 -7.55 -1.82
C LEU A 181 7.75 -6.79 -1.17
N ALA A 182 7.58 -6.28 0.05
CA ALA A 182 8.69 -5.70 0.80
C ALA A 182 9.81 -6.72 1.07
N GLY A 183 9.45 -7.96 1.42
CA GLY A 183 10.39 -9.06 1.61
C GLY A 183 11.15 -9.43 0.34
N LEU A 184 10.50 -9.39 -0.83
CA LEU A 184 11.13 -9.57 -2.13
C LEU A 184 12.18 -8.50 -2.39
N TYR A 185 11.85 -7.22 -2.20
CA TYR A 185 12.78 -6.12 -2.45
C TYR A 185 14.05 -6.17 -1.60
N ARG A 186 13.97 -6.75 -0.39
CA ARG A 186 15.14 -7.00 0.47
C ARG A 186 16.07 -8.10 -0.07
N LYS A 187 15.54 -9.02 -0.89
CA LYS A 187 16.27 -10.17 -1.45
C LYS A 187 16.87 -9.90 -2.84
N LEU A 188 16.53 -8.77 -3.47
CA LEU A 188 17.14 -8.36 -4.73
C LEU A 188 18.64 -8.08 -4.55
N ASP A 189 19.39 -8.18 -5.64
CA ASP A 189 20.80 -7.79 -5.70
C ASP A 189 21.02 -6.76 -6.83
N PRO A 190 21.25 -5.48 -6.52
CA PRO A 190 21.29 -4.91 -5.17
C PRO A 190 19.89 -4.82 -4.52
N PRO A 191 19.80 -4.82 -3.17
CA PRO A 191 18.53 -4.67 -2.47
C PRO A 191 17.86 -3.32 -2.75
N ALA A 192 16.55 -3.32 -2.96
CA ALA A 192 15.75 -2.10 -3.14
C ALA A 192 15.15 -1.64 -1.81
N ILE A 193 15.99 -1.13 -0.90
CA ILE A 193 15.61 -0.85 0.50
C ILE A 193 14.52 0.21 0.62
N LEU A 194 14.52 1.24 -0.24
CA LEU A 194 13.49 2.28 -0.24
C LEU A 194 12.12 1.72 -0.63
N GLU A 195 12.07 0.87 -1.66
CA GLU A 195 10.86 0.20 -2.08
C GLU A 195 10.34 -0.76 -1.00
N ALA A 196 11.23 -1.52 -0.36
CA ALA A 196 10.87 -2.34 0.79
C ALA A 196 10.24 -1.50 1.92
N ARG A 197 10.90 -0.41 2.32
CA ARG A 197 10.43 0.47 3.40
C ARG A 197 9.09 1.11 3.08
N LYS A 198 8.84 1.50 1.81
CA LYS A 198 7.57 2.07 1.35
C LYS A 198 6.39 1.13 1.64
N TRP A 199 6.48 -0.13 1.24
CA TRP A 199 5.40 -1.11 1.47
C TRP A 199 5.22 -1.46 2.94
N ILE A 200 6.31 -1.46 3.73
CA ILE A 200 6.23 -1.67 5.17
C ILE A 200 5.48 -0.52 5.85
N GLN A 201 5.83 0.72 5.53
CA GLN A 201 5.16 1.89 6.10
C GLN A 201 3.69 1.96 5.68
N ASP A 202 3.39 1.63 4.42
CA ASP A 202 2.02 1.53 3.94
C ASP A 202 1.19 0.59 4.83
N VAL A 203 1.66 -0.64 5.08
CA VAL A 203 0.99 -1.56 6.02
C VAL A 203 0.85 -0.98 7.42
N ARG A 204 1.92 -0.37 7.97
CA ARG A 204 1.88 0.22 9.33
C ARG A 204 0.83 1.32 9.47
N HIS A 205 0.64 2.12 8.43
CA HIS A 205 -0.26 3.26 8.44
C HIS A 205 -1.70 2.91 8.05
N THR A 206 -1.92 1.91 7.19
CA THR A 206 -3.25 1.60 6.67
C THR A 206 -3.95 0.49 7.42
N THR A 207 -3.22 -0.45 8.03
CA THR A 207 -3.86 -1.62 8.66
C THR A 207 -4.53 -1.23 9.99
N PRO A 208 -5.80 -1.64 10.23
CA PRO A 208 -6.41 -1.52 11.54
C PRO A 208 -5.94 -2.63 12.50
N GLU A 209 -5.42 -3.74 11.99
CA GLU A 209 -5.11 -4.94 12.76
C GLU A 209 -3.73 -4.86 13.46
N PRO A 210 -3.66 -5.05 14.79
CA PRO A 210 -2.38 -4.99 15.51
C PRO A 210 -1.35 -6.04 15.09
N GLY A 211 -1.79 -7.21 14.61
CA GLY A 211 -0.91 -8.30 14.18
C GLY A 211 -0.04 -7.92 12.99
N TRP A 212 -0.65 -7.41 11.92
CA TRP A 212 0.06 -6.93 10.74
C TRP A 212 0.96 -5.74 11.05
N ARG A 213 0.50 -4.82 11.90
CA ARG A 213 1.33 -3.68 12.33
C ARG A 213 2.61 -4.12 13.02
N ARG A 214 2.54 -5.10 13.93
CA ARG A 214 3.74 -5.66 14.60
C ARG A 214 4.69 -6.33 13.62
N GLN A 215 4.18 -7.15 12.70
CA GLN A 215 5.02 -7.79 11.68
C GLN A 215 5.73 -6.76 10.80
N ALA A 216 5.04 -5.68 10.42
CA ALA A 216 5.63 -4.59 9.66
C ALA A 216 6.71 -3.85 10.47
N GLU A 217 6.48 -3.60 11.76
CA GLU A 217 7.48 -3.01 12.67
C GLU A 217 8.74 -3.89 12.82
N ASP A 218 8.56 -5.20 13.01
CA ASP A 218 9.68 -6.14 13.12
C ASP A 218 10.48 -6.21 11.82
N MET A 219 9.79 -6.23 10.67
CA MET A 219 10.46 -6.19 9.38
C MET A 219 11.18 -4.85 9.14
N GLU A 220 10.62 -3.72 9.59
CA GLU A 220 11.28 -2.42 9.53
C GLU A 220 12.57 -2.39 10.37
N ARG A 221 12.53 -2.93 11.58
CA ARG A 221 13.71 -3.03 12.46
C ARG A 221 14.81 -3.89 11.84
N ALA A 222 14.43 -4.89 11.04
CA ALA A 222 15.36 -5.76 10.32
C ALA A 222 15.83 -5.19 8.97
N LEU A 223 15.38 -4.00 8.56
CA LEU A 223 15.94 -3.31 7.41
C LEU A 223 17.30 -2.68 7.77
N PRO A 224 18.27 -2.69 6.84
CA PRO A 224 19.46 -1.89 7.00
C PRO A 224 19.10 -0.40 7.14
N ALA A 225 20.01 0.35 7.75
CA ALA A 225 19.94 1.81 7.74
C ALA A 225 19.92 2.31 6.29
N ILE A 226 19.15 3.38 6.05
CA ILE A 226 19.15 4.04 4.75
C ILE A 226 20.56 4.58 4.50
N SER A 227 21.16 4.16 3.40
CA SER A 227 22.48 4.57 2.94
C SER A 227 22.39 5.78 2.02
N LEU A 228 23.53 6.41 1.74
CA LEU A 228 23.61 7.47 0.73
C LEU A 228 23.43 6.91 -0.69
N ARG A 229 23.75 5.63 -0.89
CA ARG A 229 23.47 4.93 -2.15
C ARG A 229 21.99 4.87 -2.46
N ASP A 230 21.15 4.73 -1.43
CA ASP A 230 19.70 4.76 -1.61
C ASP A 230 19.23 6.12 -2.15
N ALA A 231 19.88 7.22 -1.76
CA ALA A 231 19.54 8.57 -2.21
C ALA A 231 20.09 8.88 -3.63
N PHE A 232 21.36 8.57 -3.87
CA PHE A 232 22.07 8.99 -5.08
C PHE A 232 22.16 7.90 -6.15
N GLY A 233 21.96 6.63 -5.82
CA GLY A 233 22.10 5.53 -6.76
C GLY A 233 23.45 5.55 -7.48
N PRO A 234 23.51 5.44 -8.82
CA PRO A 234 24.75 5.50 -9.60
C PRO A 234 25.21 6.94 -9.91
N ARG A 235 24.56 7.97 -9.35
CA ARG A 235 24.76 9.36 -9.75
C ARG A 235 26.06 9.93 -9.18
N LYS A 236 26.69 10.80 -9.96
CA LYS A 236 27.89 11.53 -9.55
C LYS A 236 27.51 12.79 -8.77
N VAL A 237 28.07 12.95 -7.57
CA VAL A 237 27.76 14.06 -6.65
C VAL A 237 28.89 15.08 -6.62
N GLY A 238 28.59 16.32 -7.00
CA GLY A 238 29.44 17.48 -6.82
C GLY A 238 29.40 17.98 -5.39
N LEU A 239 30.54 17.99 -4.71
CA LEU A 239 30.68 18.48 -3.34
C LEU A 239 31.15 19.93 -3.29
N PHE A 240 30.48 20.74 -2.50
CA PHE A 240 30.94 22.08 -2.15
C PHE A 240 30.92 22.24 -0.64
N CYS A 241 32.09 22.30 -0.01
CA CYS A 241 32.21 22.38 1.45
C CYS A 241 32.93 23.67 1.86
N VAL A 242 32.25 24.49 2.65
CA VAL A 242 32.76 25.77 3.14
C VAL A 242 32.53 25.93 4.64
N ILE A 243 33.32 26.81 5.24
CA ILE A 243 33.20 27.18 6.65
C ILE A 243 33.19 28.70 6.79
N ARG A 244 32.39 29.19 7.72
CA ARG A 244 32.31 30.60 8.12
C ARG A 244 32.58 30.73 9.60
N ASN A 245 33.60 31.50 9.97
CA ASN A 245 33.86 31.92 11.35
C ASN A 245 34.08 33.44 11.33
N ALA A 246 33.07 34.21 11.75
CA ALA A 246 33.04 35.68 11.75
C ALA A 246 33.10 36.43 10.38
N GLU A 247 33.39 35.74 9.27
CA GLU A 247 33.75 36.24 7.92
C GLU A 247 35.26 36.44 7.70
N PRO A 248 35.79 36.17 6.48
CA PRO A 248 35.09 35.69 5.28
C PRO A 248 34.82 34.17 5.27
N VAL A 249 33.95 33.74 4.35
CA VAL A 249 33.74 32.31 4.04
C VAL A 249 34.98 31.74 3.37
N ARG A 250 35.39 30.53 3.76
CA ARG A 250 36.53 29.82 3.18
C ARG A 250 36.20 28.38 2.83
N VAL A 251 36.91 27.83 1.85
CA VAL A 251 36.85 26.39 1.54
C VAL A 251 37.26 25.59 2.78
N ALA A 252 36.61 24.46 3.01
CA ALA A 252 36.89 23.56 4.13
C ALA A 252 37.40 22.19 3.62
N PRO A 253 38.72 22.02 3.42
CA PRO A 253 39.28 20.77 2.92
C PRO A 253 38.99 19.56 3.82
N GLU A 254 38.98 19.74 5.14
CA GLU A 254 38.67 18.65 6.08
C GLU A 254 37.23 18.14 5.93
N LEU A 255 36.27 19.06 5.75
CA LEU A 255 34.87 18.71 5.46
C LEU A 255 34.75 17.99 4.13
N MET A 256 35.49 18.45 3.11
CA MET A 256 35.52 17.82 1.80
C MET A 256 36.03 16.38 1.90
N THR A 257 37.18 16.16 2.54
CA THR A 257 37.77 14.82 2.71
C THR A 257 36.84 13.87 3.44
N GLU A 258 36.22 14.33 4.53
CA GLU A 258 35.28 13.51 5.31
C GLU A 258 33.99 13.22 4.52
N ALA A 259 33.44 14.20 3.79
CA ALA A 259 32.26 14.00 2.95
C ALA A 259 32.52 13.01 1.81
N VAL A 260 33.66 13.12 1.12
CA VAL A 260 34.10 12.17 0.08
C VAL A 260 34.22 10.77 0.68
N ALA A 261 34.89 10.64 1.84
CA ALA A 261 35.07 9.34 2.48
C ALA A 261 33.75 8.67 2.85
N ARG A 262 32.75 9.44 3.29
CA ARG A 262 31.41 8.92 3.63
C ARG A 262 30.62 8.49 2.40
N LEU A 263 30.61 9.29 1.34
CA LEU A 263 29.94 8.94 0.09
C LEU A 263 30.58 7.71 -0.55
N ALA A 264 31.92 7.61 -0.53
CA ALA A 264 32.65 6.46 -1.07
C ALA A 264 32.36 5.16 -0.31
N ARG A 265 32.16 5.19 1.03
CA ARG A 265 31.77 4.00 1.81
C ARG A 265 30.44 3.40 1.35
N ASP A 266 29.54 4.24 0.87
CA ASP A 266 28.25 3.82 0.32
C ASP A 266 28.31 3.62 -1.20
N GLY A 267 29.49 3.70 -1.83
CA GLY A 267 29.66 3.51 -3.27
C GLY A 267 29.12 4.65 -4.14
N VAL A 268 28.98 5.86 -3.57
CA VAL A 268 28.57 7.05 -4.32
C VAL A 268 29.82 7.81 -4.80
N GLU A 269 29.90 8.07 -6.11
CA GLU A 269 30.99 8.86 -6.68
C GLU A 269 30.84 10.34 -6.29
N ALA A 270 31.88 10.91 -5.70
CA ALA A 270 31.90 12.30 -5.26
C ALA A 270 33.09 13.06 -5.87
N VAL A 271 32.84 14.26 -6.39
CA VAL A 271 33.84 15.14 -7.00
C VAL A 271 33.78 16.51 -6.35
N ARG A 272 34.94 17.11 -6.06
CA ARG A 272 35.01 18.47 -5.54
C ARG A 272 34.58 19.48 -6.61
N LEU A 273 33.74 20.44 -6.22
CA LEU A 273 33.38 21.59 -7.03
C LEU A 273 34.29 22.78 -6.70
N GLU A 274 34.74 23.46 -7.75
CA GLU A 274 35.54 24.68 -7.66
C GLU A 274 34.82 25.80 -8.41
N PRO A 275 33.89 26.51 -7.74
CA PRO A 275 33.21 27.64 -8.37
C PRO A 275 34.19 28.81 -8.58
N ALA A 276 34.02 29.54 -9.68
CA ALA A 276 34.86 30.69 -10.01
C ALA A 276 34.76 31.83 -8.97
N ASP A 277 33.60 31.96 -8.32
CA ASP A 277 33.34 32.91 -7.23
C ASP A 277 32.83 32.17 -6.00
N LEU A 278 33.70 32.08 -4.99
CA LEU A 278 33.42 31.42 -3.72
C LEU A 278 32.33 32.15 -2.92
N ALA A 279 32.32 33.48 -2.93
CA ALA A 279 31.37 34.28 -2.16
C ALA A 279 29.97 34.16 -2.79
N ALA A 280 29.87 34.26 -4.12
CA ALA A 280 28.62 34.05 -4.83
C ALA A 280 28.09 32.62 -4.66
N ALA A 281 28.96 31.60 -4.62
CA ALA A 281 28.56 30.23 -4.34
C ALA A 281 28.08 30.05 -2.89
N ALA A 282 28.72 30.70 -1.92
CA ALA A 282 28.35 30.64 -0.51
C ALA A 282 27.03 31.36 -0.21
N ALA A 283 26.65 32.37 -1.00
CA ALA A 283 25.38 33.09 -0.89
C ALA A 283 24.16 32.16 -1.02
N LEU A 284 24.31 30.96 -1.58
CA LEU A 284 23.27 29.91 -1.58
C LEU A 284 22.64 29.70 -0.19
N PHE A 285 23.44 29.75 0.87
CA PHE A 285 22.97 29.50 2.24
C PHE A 285 22.22 30.69 2.87
N GLU A 286 22.20 31.83 2.17
CA GLU A 286 21.58 33.08 2.59
C GLU A 286 20.37 33.46 1.71
N GLY A 287 19.88 32.51 0.90
CA GLY A 287 18.79 32.74 -0.05
C GLY A 287 19.26 33.18 -1.44
N GLY A 288 20.56 33.21 -1.71
CA GLY A 288 21.13 33.40 -3.04
C GLY A 288 20.91 32.20 -3.96
N GLY A 289 21.19 32.38 -5.25
CA GLY A 289 21.01 31.34 -6.27
C GLY A 289 22.17 30.34 -6.34
N ALA A 290 21.89 29.13 -6.85
CA ALA A 290 22.88 28.05 -7.00
C ALA A 290 23.74 28.15 -8.28
N VAL A 291 23.59 29.20 -9.09
CA VAL A 291 24.18 29.30 -10.44
C VAL A 291 25.69 28.99 -10.49
N PRO A 292 26.54 29.54 -9.59
CA PRO A 292 27.98 29.25 -9.61
C PRO A 292 28.29 27.77 -9.38
N LEU A 293 27.52 27.11 -8.51
CA LEU A 293 27.69 25.69 -8.20
C LEU A 293 27.16 24.79 -9.30
N LEU A 294 26.05 25.17 -9.95
CA LEU A 294 25.52 24.43 -11.09
C LEU A 294 26.47 24.47 -12.29
N ALA A 295 27.11 25.62 -12.53
CA ALA A 295 28.14 25.74 -13.57
C ALA A 295 29.34 24.81 -13.28
N ALA A 296 29.85 24.83 -12.05
CA ALA A 296 30.93 23.94 -11.62
C ALA A 296 30.54 22.45 -11.72
N ALA A 297 29.32 22.10 -11.32
CA ALA A 297 28.81 20.73 -11.37
C ALA A 297 28.73 20.19 -12.81
N ARG A 298 28.21 21.00 -13.74
CA ARG A 298 28.13 20.65 -15.16
C ARG A 298 29.50 20.47 -15.78
N ALA A 299 30.48 21.29 -15.40
CA ALA A 299 31.86 21.17 -15.90
C ALA A 299 32.52 19.83 -15.52
N VAL A 300 32.15 19.25 -14.37
CA VAL A 300 32.70 17.96 -13.90
C VAL A 300 31.76 16.76 -14.14
N GLY A 301 30.65 16.99 -14.84
CA GLY A 301 29.64 15.97 -15.15
C GLY A 301 28.90 15.43 -13.92
N ALA A 302 28.74 16.23 -12.86
CA ALA A 302 27.95 15.82 -11.70
C ALA A 302 26.44 15.95 -11.96
N ASP A 303 25.66 14.96 -11.55
CA ASP A 303 24.20 14.95 -11.63
C ASP A 303 23.53 15.75 -10.50
N ALA A 304 24.21 15.83 -9.36
CA ALA A 304 23.75 16.49 -8.15
C ALA A 304 24.84 17.36 -7.53
N VAL A 305 24.45 18.38 -6.78
CA VAL A 305 25.33 19.17 -5.91
C VAL A 305 24.92 18.90 -4.46
N LEU A 306 25.86 18.46 -3.62
CA LEU A 306 25.73 18.49 -2.17
C LEU A 306 26.59 19.65 -1.65
N ALA A 307 25.92 20.74 -1.32
CA ALA A 307 26.52 21.94 -0.75
C ALA A 307 26.44 21.85 0.78
N ILE A 308 27.55 22.11 1.47
CA ILE A 308 27.67 22.08 2.93
C ILE A 308 28.36 23.36 3.42
N LEU A 309 27.73 24.05 4.37
CA LEU A 309 28.30 25.19 5.11
C LEU A 309 28.31 24.87 6.60
N VAL A 310 29.48 25.00 7.24
CA VAL A 310 29.57 25.07 8.70
C VAL A 310 29.73 26.53 9.11
N ALA A 311 28.75 27.08 9.80
CA ALA A 311 28.80 28.41 10.40
C ALA A 311 29.13 28.29 11.89
N ILE A 312 30.27 28.84 12.30
CA ILE A 312 30.70 28.90 13.70
C ILE A 312 30.36 30.28 14.25
N ASP A 313 29.68 30.29 15.40
CA ASP A 313 29.38 31.47 16.19
C ASP A 313 30.50 31.72 17.20
N PRO A 314 31.42 32.67 16.92
CA PRO A 314 32.54 32.97 17.81
C PRO A 314 32.08 33.50 19.17
N ALA A 315 30.86 34.03 19.28
CA ALA A 315 30.30 34.48 20.54
C ALA A 315 29.90 33.31 21.45
N LYS A 316 29.81 32.07 20.94
CA LYS A 316 29.48 30.86 21.71
C LYS A 316 30.66 29.91 21.87
N THR A 317 31.66 30.00 21.01
CA THR A 317 32.82 29.12 21.05
C THR A 317 33.50 29.13 22.42
N GLY A 318 33.69 27.94 23.00
CA GLY A 318 34.32 27.74 24.30
C GLY A 318 33.46 28.13 25.52
N LYS A 319 32.20 28.55 25.32
CA LYS A 319 31.29 28.89 26.43
C LYS A 319 30.57 27.66 26.98
N THR A 320 30.13 27.77 28.23
CA THR A 320 29.29 26.80 28.91
C THR A 320 27.99 27.44 29.38
N GLU A 321 26.90 26.68 29.36
CA GLU A 321 25.60 27.01 29.92
C GLU A 321 25.23 25.96 30.98
N VAL A 322 24.47 26.36 32.00
CA VAL A 322 24.05 25.46 33.08
C VAL A 322 22.68 24.90 32.72
N HIS A 323 22.60 23.59 32.55
CA HIS A 323 21.35 22.86 32.40
C HIS A 323 21.21 21.87 33.55
N PHE A 324 20.15 22.01 34.35
CA PHE A 324 19.91 21.16 35.53
C PHE A 324 21.14 21.07 36.45
N ASP A 325 21.74 22.22 36.79
CA ASP A 325 22.95 22.35 37.61
C ASP A 325 24.22 21.68 37.04
N VAL A 326 24.19 21.24 35.77
CA VAL A 326 25.35 20.67 35.07
C VAL A 326 25.90 21.67 34.05
N PRO A 327 27.17 22.09 34.17
CA PRO A 327 27.84 22.89 33.15
C PRO A 327 27.97 22.10 31.85
N THR A 328 27.34 22.59 30.79
CA THR A 328 27.31 21.94 29.47
C THR A 328 27.90 22.89 28.43
N PRO A 329 28.76 22.43 27.51
CA PRO A 329 29.27 23.26 26.42
C PRO A 329 28.14 23.79 25.53
N VAL A 330 28.20 25.06 25.18
CA VAL A 330 27.22 25.69 24.27
C VAL A 330 27.50 25.25 22.84
N LEU A 331 26.46 24.79 22.13
CA LEU A 331 26.56 24.48 20.70
C LEU A 331 26.89 25.76 19.92
N ASP A 332 28.08 25.80 19.33
CA ASP A 332 28.65 26.96 18.68
C ASP A 332 28.74 26.82 17.15
N ALA A 333 28.46 25.64 16.59
CA ALA A 333 28.48 25.41 15.15
C ALA A 333 27.10 25.00 14.63
N THR A 334 26.71 25.57 13.49
CA THR A 334 25.54 25.15 12.70
C THR A 334 26.00 24.66 11.33
N THR A 335 25.71 23.40 11.01
CA THR A 335 25.96 22.81 9.69
C THR A 335 24.70 22.89 8.86
N PHE A 336 24.74 23.66 7.77
CA PHE A 336 23.70 23.72 6.75
C PHE A 336 24.09 22.81 5.58
N TYR A 337 23.13 22.11 5.01
CA TYR A 337 23.38 21.35 3.79
C TYR A 337 22.18 21.41 2.85
N GLN A 338 22.47 21.38 1.54
CA GLN A 338 21.47 21.32 0.48
C GLN A 338 21.89 20.29 -0.57
N VAL A 339 20.93 19.50 -1.06
CA VAL A 339 21.10 18.66 -2.24
C VAL A 339 20.33 19.31 -3.38
N ILE A 340 21.01 19.59 -4.48
CA ILE A 340 20.47 20.33 -5.63
C ILE A 340 20.70 19.49 -6.89
N ARG A 341 19.70 19.38 -7.75
CA ARG A 341 19.84 18.73 -9.04
C ARG A 341 20.62 19.62 -10.01
N ALA A 342 21.64 19.09 -10.67
CA ALA A 342 22.52 19.88 -11.52
C ALA A 342 21.88 20.31 -12.85
N SER A 343 20.89 19.55 -13.36
CA SER A 343 20.22 19.84 -14.64
C SER A 343 19.39 21.13 -14.57
N ASP A 344 18.52 21.25 -13.57
CA ASP A 344 17.51 22.31 -13.45
C ASP A 344 17.71 23.24 -12.24
N GLY A 345 18.64 22.92 -11.33
CA GLY A 345 18.85 23.70 -10.11
C GLY A 345 17.82 23.47 -9.02
N LYS A 346 16.96 22.44 -9.14
CA LYS A 346 15.93 22.12 -8.15
C LYS A 346 16.57 21.64 -6.84
N VAL A 347 16.23 22.30 -5.74
CA VAL A 347 16.60 21.84 -4.39
C VAL A 347 15.78 20.59 -4.05
N LEU A 348 16.46 19.46 -3.89
CA LEU A 348 15.87 18.16 -3.55
C LEU A 348 15.72 18.00 -2.03
N CYS A 349 16.66 18.53 -1.26
CA CYS A 349 16.53 18.68 0.19
C CYS A 349 17.37 19.85 0.70
N SER A 350 16.95 20.42 1.84
CA SER A 350 17.68 21.47 2.55
C SER A 350 17.38 21.33 4.03
N ASP A 351 18.42 21.30 4.87
CA ASP A 351 18.27 21.08 6.30
C ASP A 351 19.54 21.55 7.05
N LYS A 352 19.48 21.55 8.39
CA LYS A 352 20.58 22.00 9.25
C LYS A 352 20.65 21.21 10.55
N THR A 353 21.85 21.18 11.13
CA THR A 353 22.11 20.55 12.43
C THR A 353 23.07 21.41 13.24
N GLN A 354 23.09 21.24 14.56
CA GLN A 354 23.95 21.98 15.47
C GLN A 354 24.95 21.05 16.17
N GLY A 355 26.12 21.58 16.50
CA GLY A 355 27.17 20.82 17.17
C GLY A 355 28.26 21.70 17.77
N LEU A 356 29.30 21.05 18.28
CA LEU A 356 30.46 21.70 18.88
C LEU A 356 31.64 21.71 17.91
N SER A 357 32.10 22.91 17.53
CA SER A 357 33.24 23.09 16.62
C SER A 357 34.53 22.50 17.19
N GLY A 358 34.72 22.62 18.52
CA GLY A 358 35.90 22.12 19.24
C GLY A 358 36.08 20.60 19.25
N SER A 359 35.05 19.83 18.84
CA SER A 359 35.15 18.37 18.72
C SER A 359 35.83 17.89 17.43
N GLY A 360 36.08 18.81 16.49
CA GLY A 360 36.62 18.58 15.14
C GLY A 360 35.56 18.84 14.08
N ILE A 361 35.87 19.71 13.10
CA ILE A 361 34.90 20.21 12.11
C ILE A 361 34.31 19.06 11.27
N GLY A 362 35.11 18.05 10.89
CA GLY A 362 34.63 16.86 10.18
C GLY A 362 33.57 16.05 10.95
N LYS A 363 33.62 16.03 12.29
CA LYS A 363 32.64 15.28 13.10
C LYS A 363 31.23 15.87 13.03
N LEU A 364 31.11 17.14 12.67
CA LEU A 364 29.82 17.82 12.46
C LEU A 364 29.05 17.27 11.25
N LEU A 365 29.70 16.45 10.40
CA LEU A 365 29.04 15.72 9.32
C LEU A 365 28.38 14.42 9.79
N SER A 366 28.70 13.93 10.99
CA SER A 366 28.12 12.68 11.50
C SER A 366 26.59 12.71 11.56
N PRO A 367 25.95 13.76 12.10
CA PRO A 367 24.49 13.83 12.08
C PRO A 367 23.95 13.91 10.65
N VAL A 368 24.58 14.71 9.77
CA VAL A 368 24.13 14.90 8.38
C VAL A 368 24.01 13.57 7.64
N PHE A 369 25.05 12.74 7.67
CA PHE A 369 25.11 11.51 6.87
C PHE A 369 24.54 10.27 7.57
N ALA A 370 24.55 10.18 8.90
CA ALA A 370 24.19 8.95 9.62
C ALA A 370 22.90 9.05 10.43
N HIS A 371 22.43 10.24 10.79
CA HIS A 371 21.25 10.36 11.63
C HIS A 371 19.97 10.28 10.79
N ARG A 372 19.02 9.44 11.22
CA ARG A 372 17.76 9.15 10.51
C ARG A 372 16.87 10.37 10.21
N ASN A 373 17.10 11.51 10.86
CA ASN A 373 16.31 12.73 10.68
C ASN A 373 16.95 13.74 9.70
N HIS A 374 18.14 13.45 9.15
CA HIS A 374 18.87 14.34 8.23
C HIS A 374 18.90 13.74 6.82
N LEU A 375 20.04 13.69 6.13
CA LEU A 375 20.11 13.27 4.72
C LEU A 375 19.46 11.89 4.47
N PRO A 376 19.60 10.87 5.33
CA PRO A 376 18.87 9.60 5.18
C PRO A 376 17.34 9.74 5.14
N LYS A 377 16.76 10.71 5.86
CA LYS A 377 15.31 11.01 5.83
C LYS A 377 14.85 11.39 4.42
N HIS A 378 15.71 12.08 3.68
CA HIS A 378 15.41 12.63 2.37
C HIS A 378 15.74 11.68 1.22
N ALA A 379 16.35 10.52 1.49
CA ALA A 379 16.82 9.59 0.46
C ALA A 379 15.73 9.18 -0.54
N ALA A 380 14.53 8.84 -0.06
CA ALA A 380 13.41 8.47 -0.92
C ALA A 380 13.00 9.63 -1.85
N ALA A 381 12.87 10.84 -1.31
CA ALA A 381 12.49 12.02 -2.09
C ALA A 381 13.57 12.38 -3.12
N ILE A 382 14.85 12.25 -2.75
CA ILE A 382 15.98 12.48 -3.68
C ILE A 382 15.95 11.42 -4.79
N ALA A 383 15.76 10.14 -4.44
CA ALA A 383 15.73 9.03 -5.38
C ALA A 383 14.58 9.15 -6.40
N GLU A 384 13.37 9.45 -5.94
CA GLU A 384 12.20 9.67 -6.78
C GLU A 384 12.38 10.86 -7.73
N ALA A 385 13.12 11.87 -7.30
CA ALA A 385 13.40 13.04 -8.12
C ALA A 385 14.10 12.65 -9.43
N TRP A 386 14.94 11.60 -9.43
CA TRP A 386 15.64 11.14 -10.63
C TRP A 386 14.74 10.45 -11.66
N SER A 387 13.56 9.99 -11.25
CA SER A 387 12.62 9.23 -12.08
C SER A 387 11.57 10.11 -12.76
N GLY A 388 11.56 11.41 -12.47
CA GLY A 388 10.72 12.40 -13.16
C GLY A 388 11.36 12.92 -14.45
N PRO A 389 10.55 13.41 -15.41
CA PRO A 389 11.05 13.99 -16.66
C PRO A 389 11.96 15.20 -16.47
#